data_AF-X0YDA0-F1
#
_entry.id   AF-X0YDA0-F1
#
_cell.length_a   1.000
_cell.length_b   1.000
_cell.length_c   1.000
_cell.angle_alpha   90.00
_cell.angle_beta   90.00
_cell.angle_gamma   90.00
#
_symmetry.space_group_name_H-M   'P 1'
#
loop_
_entity.id
_entity.type
_entity.pdbx_description
1 polymer ?
#
loop_
_entity_poly.entity_id
_entity_poly.type
_entity_poly.pdbx_seq_one_letter_code
_entity_poly.pdbx_strand_id
1 'polypeptide(L)'
;MKRENERLRQELERLQSQVAAAEDAQRRAQELEEALGVKESRPHDEFVVADIIAQDPSGVKRALAINRGSKDGLDEGMVVLSKSGSLVGTVSRVYEDFAWLRLITDPNSAVNVVVL
;
A
#
# COMPACT_ATOMS: atom_id res chain seq x y z
N MET A 1 -20.84 43.89 11.84
CA MET A 1 -19.43 43.50 11.59
C MET A 1 -19.03 42.17 12.25
N LYS A 2 -19.20 41.96 13.57
CA LYS A 2 -18.82 40.67 14.20
C LYS A 2 -19.57 39.44 13.67
N ARG A 3 -20.91 39.52 13.51
CA ARG A 3 -21.74 38.40 12.99
C ARG A 3 -21.41 37.96 11.56
N GLU A 4 -21.06 38.92 10.70
CA GLU A 4 -20.64 38.63 9.31
C GLU A 4 -19.33 37.85 9.29
N ASN A 5 -18.38 38.23 10.16
CA ASN A 5 -17.08 37.58 10.28
C ASN A 5 -17.22 36.15 10.85
N GLU A 6 -18.10 35.96 11.83
CA GLU A 6 -18.44 34.64 12.39
C GLU A 6 -19.04 33.71 11.32
N ARG A 7 -20.00 34.24 10.53
CA ARG A 7 -20.68 33.48 9.47
C ARG A 7 -19.72 33.09 8.36
N LEU A 8 -18.85 34.03 7.92
CA LEU A 8 -17.84 33.75 6.91
C LEU A 8 -16.80 32.73 7.38
N ARG A 9 -16.44 32.74 8.67
CA ARG A 9 -15.54 31.71 9.25
C ARG A 9 -16.19 30.32 9.27
N GLN A 10 -17.45 30.23 9.67
CA GLN A 10 -18.19 28.96 9.64
C GLN A 10 -18.35 28.43 8.21
N GLU A 11 -18.63 29.32 7.26
CA GLU A 11 -18.71 28.96 5.84
C GLU A 11 -17.36 28.46 5.31
N LEU A 12 -16.25 29.11 5.71
CA LEU A 12 -14.89 28.71 5.34
C LEU A 12 -14.53 27.34 5.91
N GLU A 13 -14.79 27.08 7.19
CA GLU A 13 -14.56 25.77 7.82
C GLU A 13 -15.40 24.67 7.16
N ARG A 14 -16.67 24.97 6.83
CA ARG A 14 -17.57 24.05 6.14
C ARG A 14 -17.04 23.70 4.74
N LEU A 15 -16.60 24.71 3.98
CA LEU A 15 -16.04 24.53 2.64
C LEU A 15 -14.71 23.78 2.68
N GLN A 16 -13.83 24.10 3.63
CA GLN A 16 -12.57 23.38 3.82
C GLN A 16 -12.81 21.89 4.14
N SER A 17 -13.80 21.59 4.98
CA SER A 17 -14.18 20.21 5.30
C SER A 17 -14.70 19.45 4.07
N GLN A 18 -15.48 20.11 3.20
CA GLN A 18 -15.98 19.51 1.96
C GLN A 18 -14.86 19.26 0.95
N VAL A 19 -13.91 20.19 0.83
CA VAL A 19 -12.72 20.01 -0.03
C VAL A 19 -11.91 18.82 0.45
N ALA A 20 -11.61 18.72 1.75
CA ALA A 20 -10.86 17.60 2.30
C ALA A 20 -11.55 16.25 2.06
N ALA A 21 -12.88 16.20 2.19
CA ALA A 21 -13.66 14.99 1.92
C ALA A 21 -13.65 14.61 0.42
N ALA A 22 -13.75 15.59 -0.47
CA ALA A 22 -13.71 15.37 -1.91
C ALA A 22 -12.31 14.87 -2.36
N GLU A 23 -11.25 15.46 -1.83
CA GLU A 23 -9.88 15.01 -2.08
C GLU A 23 -9.65 13.58 -1.58
N ASP A 24 -10.20 13.21 -0.42
CA ASP A 24 -10.08 11.84 0.10
C ASP A 24 -10.84 10.83 -0.76
N ALA A 25 -12.05 11.17 -1.20
CA ALA A 25 -12.82 10.34 -2.12
C ALA A 25 -12.09 10.14 -3.46
N GLN A 26 -11.49 11.21 -4.00
CA GLN A 26 -10.72 11.15 -5.25
C GLN A 26 -9.47 10.28 -5.11
N ARG A 27 -8.74 10.39 -3.99
CA ARG A 27 -7.60 9.49 -3.70
C ARG A 27 -8.03 8.03 -3.66
N ARG A 28 -9.13 7.72 -2.96
CA ARG A 28 -9.65 6.34 -2.88
C ARG A 28 -10.09 5.80 -4.24
N ALA A 29 -10.73 6.62 -5.06
CA ALA A 29 -11.12 6.23 -6.42
C ALA A 29 -9.89 5.89 -7.27
N GLN A 30 -8.85 6.73 -7.21
CA GLN A 30 -7.61 6.48 -7.93
C GLN A 30 -6.89 5.20 -7.45
N GLU A 31 -6.85 4.96 -6.13
CA GLU A 31 -6.28 3.72 -5.59
C GLU A 31 -7.04 2.45 -6.04
N LEU A 32 -8.37 2.55 -6.17
CA LEU A 32 -9.21 1.45 -6.66
C LEU A 32 -8.99 1.20 -8.16
N GLU A 33 -8.86 2.24 -8.97
CA GLU A 33 -8.56 2.14 -10.40
C GLU A 33 -7.18 1.52 -10.65
N GLU A 34 -6.16 1.94 -9.90
CA GLU A 34 -4.81 1.37 -9.99
C GLU A 34 -4.80 -0.13 -9.64
N ALA A 35 -5.51 -0.51 -8.56
CA ALA A 35 -5.63 -1.91 -8.16
C ALA A 35 -6.37 -2.78 -9.21
N LEU A 36 -7.36 -2.22 -9.92
CA LEU A 36 -8.06 -2.89 -11.01
C LEU A 36 -7.15 -3.08 -12.24
N GLY A 37 -6.36 -2.06 -12.61
CA GLY A 37 -5.45 -2.12 -13.75
C GLY A 37 -4.33 -3.18 -13.60
N VAL A 38 -3.82 -3.37 -12.38
CA VAL A 38 -2.86 -4.45 -12.09
C VAL A 38 -3.48 -5.83 -12.34
N LYS A 39 -4.73 -6.03 -11.92
CA LYS A 39 -5.45 -7.31 -12.08
C LYS A 39 -5.74 -7.65 -13.55
N GLU A 40 -6.08 -6.67 -14.37
CA GLU A 40 -6.36 -6.88 -15.80
C GLU A 40 -5.10 -7.23 -16.61
N SER A 41 -3.92 -6.75 -16.21
CA SER A 41 -2.66 -6.96 -16.95
C SER A 41 -2.05 -8.36 -16.79
N ARG A 42 -2.48 -9.14 -15.78
CA ARG A 42 -1.95 -10.49 -15.47
C ARG A 42 -3.07 -11.47 -15.07
N PRO A 43 -3.94 -11.87 -16.01
CA PRO A 43 -5.13 -12.68 -15.72
C PRO A 43 -4.85 -14.12 -15.24
N HIS A 44 -3.59 -14.55 -15.22
CA HIS A 44 -3.17 -15.87 -14.76
C HIS A 44 -2.42 -15.85 -13.41
N ASP A 45 -2.14 -14.67 -12.86
CA ASP A 45 -1.49 -14.53 -11.55
C ASP A 45 -2.58 -14.40 -10.46
N GLU A 46 -2.48 -15.19 -9.40
CA GLU A 46 -3.27 -14.99 -8.18
C GLU A 46 -2.60 -13.93 -7.31
N PHE A 47 -3.34 -12.86 -7.01
CA PHE A 47 -2.86 -11.77 -6.14
C PHE A 47 -3.51 -11.87 -4.77
N VAL A 48 -2.68 -11.82 -3.73
CA VAL A 48 -3.13 -11.65 -2.34
C VAL A 48 -2.89 -10.19 -1.93
N VAL A 49 -3.96 -9.48 -1.58
CA VAL A 49 -3.89 -8.10 -1.11
C VAL A 49 -3.66 -8.08 0.41
N ALA A 50 -2.64 -7.34 0.83
CA ALA A 50 -2.21 -7.25 2.22
C ALA A 50 -1.92 -5.80 2.63
N ASP A 51 -2.13 -5.49 3.90
CA ASP A 51 -1.78 -4.21 4.52
C ASP A 51 -0.47 -4.35 5.31
N ILE A 52 0.32 -3.27 5.34
CA ILE A 52 1.53 -3.19 6.15
C ILE A 52 1.14 -2.96 7.62
N ILE A 53 1.59 -3.85 8.50
CA ILE A 53 1.30 -3.78 9.94
C ILE A 53 2.51 -3.41 10.79
N ALA A 54 3.73 -3.59 10.28
CA ALA A 54 4.94 -3.17 10.98
C ALA A 54 6.10 -2.89 10.01
N GLN A 55 7.06 -2.12 10.50
CA GLN A 55 8.36 -1.91 9.88
C GLN A 55 9.44 -2.23 10.92
N ASP A 56 10.54 -2.85 10.49
CA ASP A 56 11.67 -3.12 11.39
C ASP A 56 12.22 -1.80 11.96
N PRO A 57 12.14 -1.57 13.29
CA PRO A 57 12.56 -0.32 13.91
C PRO A 57 14.09 -0.21 14.04
N SER A 58 14.84 -1.31 13.87
CA SER A 58 16.29 -1.32 14.04
C SER A 58 17.04 -0.64 12.90
N GLY A 59 16.41 -0.51 11.72
CA GLY A 59 17.01 0.07 10.51
C GLY A 59 18.14 -0.76 9.90
N VAL A 60 18.51 -1.89 10.50
CA VAL A 60 19.59 -2.77 10.04
C VAL A 60 19.12 -3.62 8.85
N LYS A 61 17.84 -4.01 8.83
CA LYS A 61 17.20 -4.67 7.70
C LYS A 61 16.07 -3.81 7.19
N ARG A 62 15.93 -3.70 5.87
CA ARG A 62 14.76 -3.07 5.26
C ARG A 62 13.67 -4.11 5.11
N ALA A 63 12.98 -4.36 6.21
CA ALA A 63 11.91 -5.35 6.31
C ALA A 63 10.58 -4.72 6.74
N LEU A 64 9.49 -5.23 6.16
CA LEU A 64 8.11 -4.86 6.49
C LEU A 64 7.33 -6.12 6.88
N ALA A 65 6.37 -6.00 7.78
CA ALA A 65 5.41 -7.07 8.07
C ALA A 65 4.05 -6.73 7.48
N ILE A 66 3.35 -7.76 6.99
CA ILE A 66 2.00 -7.66 6.41
C ILE A 66 0.99 -8.55 7.15
N ASN A 67 -0.28 -8.17 7.11
CA ASN A 67 -1.39 -8.89 7.78
C ASN A 67 -1.89 -10.14 7.03
N ARG A 68 -1.03 -10.78 6.23
CA ARG A 68 -1.35 -11.99 5.48
C ARG A 68 -0.29 -13.05 5.70
N GLY A 69 -0.70 -14.30 5.82
CA GLY A 69 0.16 -15.43 6.12
C GLY A 69 -0.15 -16.66 5.29
N SER A 70 0.31 -17.83 5.73
CA SER A 70 0.12 -19.10 5.01
C SER A 70 -1.36 -19.47 4.86
N LYS A 71 -2.24 -19.02 5.77
CA LYS A 71 -3.70 -19.19 5.64
C LYS A 71 -4.28 -18.46 4.44
N ASP A 72 -3.65 -17.37 4.02
CA ASP A 72 -4.04 -16.59 2.87
C ASP A 72 -3.33 -17.06 1.58
N GLY A 73 -2.56 -18.16 1.66
CA GLY A 73 -1.85 -18.75 0.52
C GLY A 73 -0.47 -18.15 0.24
N LEU A 74 0.13 -17.44 1.20
CA LEU A 74 1.49 -16.91 1.02
C LEU A 74 2.55 -18.01 1.19
N ASP A 75 3.56 -17.95 0.33
CA ASP A 75 4.80 -18.73 0.44
C ASP A 75 6.04 -17.83 0.42
N GLU A 76 7.14 -18.34 1.00
CA GLU A 76 8.44 -17.68 0.93
C GLU A 76 8.93 -17.57 -0.53
N GLY A 77 9.52 -16.42 -0.87
CA GLY A 77 9.99 -16.12 -2.22
C GLY A 77 8.94 -15.50 -3.14
N MET A 78 7.66 -15.46 -2.75
CA MET A 78 6.63 -14.75 -3.51
C MET A 78 6.99 -13.27 -3.71
N VAL A 79 6.69 -12.75 -4.91
CA VAL A 79 6.97 -11.37 -5.28
C VAL A 79 5.89 -10.45 -4.71
N VAL A 80 6.32 -9.32 -4.15
CA VAL A 80 5.41 -8.29 -3.65
C VAL A 80 5.45 -7.08 -4.56
N LEU A 81 4.28 -6.66 -5.03
CA LEU A 81 4.08 -5.47 -5.85
C LEU A 81 3.35 -4.40 -5.04
N SER A 82 3.59 -3.13 -5.37
CA SER A 82 2.75 -2.02 -4.92
C SER A 82 1.40 -2.05 -5.66
N LYS A 83 0.43 -1.27 -5.18
CA LYS A 83 -0.86 -1.07 -5.88
C LYS A 83 -0.68 -0.58 -7.33
N SER A 84 0.40 0.17 -7.61
CA SER A 84 0.75 0.66 -8.94
C SER A 84 1.46 -0.37 -9.82
N GLY A 85 1.66 -1.61 -9.33
CA GLY A 85 2.36 -2.68 -10.05
C GLY A 85 3.89 -2.64 -9.98
N SER A 86 4.47 -1.70 -9.22
CA SER A 86 5.92 -1.60 -9.05
C SER A 86 6.43 -2.67 -8.10
N LEU A 87 7.58 -3.28 -8.39
CA LEU A 87 8.22 -4.25 -7.51
C LEU A 87 8.63 -3.61 -6.18
N VAL A 88 8.16 -4.18 -5.06
CA VAL A 88 8.49 -3.73 -3.70
C VAL A 88 9.53 -4.65 -3.06
N GLY A 89 9.44 -5.95 -3.30
CA GLY A 89 10.31 -6.93 -2.66
C GLY A 89 9.84 -8.36 -2.81
N THR A 90 10.28 -9.20 -1.88
CA THR A 90 9.90 -10.62 -1.80
C THR A 90 9.49 -11.00 -0.39
N VAL A 91 8.59 -11.97 -0.27
CA VAL A 91 8.26 -12.60 1.02
C VAL A 91 9.48 -13.35 1.51
N SER A 92 9.98 -12.97 2.68
CA SER A 92 11.20 -13.54 3.28
C SER A 92 10.92 -14.57 4.36
N ARG A 93 9.78 -14.47 5.04
CA ARG A 93 9.31 -15.46 5.99
C ARG A 93 7.79 -15.43 6.11
N VAL A 94 7.16 -16.59 6.13
CA VAL A 94 5.71 -16.72 6.31
C VAL A 94 5.39 -17.31 7.68
N TYR A 95 4.43 -16.70 8.36
CA TYR A 95 3.76 -17.24 9.54
C TYR A 95 2.28 -17.48 9.22
N GLU A 96 1.55 -18.04 10.18
CA GLU A 96 0.16 -18.45 9.96
C GLU A 96 -0.76 -17.28 9.56
N ASP A 97 -0.65 -16.13 10.25
CA ASP A 97 -1.53 -14.97 10.07
C ASP A 97 -0.79 -13.70 9.59
N PHE A 98 0.53 -13.76 9.42
CA PHE A 98 1.35 -12.62 8.97
C PHE A 98 2.61 -13.09 8.24
N ALA A 99 3.25 -12.20 7.50
CA ALA A 99 4.48 -12.49 6.80
C ALA A 99 5.45 -11.31 6.85
N TRP A 100 6.74 -11.61 6.80
CA TRP A 100 7.80 -10.61 6.68
C TRP A 100 8.28 -10.51 5.25
N LEU A 101 8.44 -9.28 4.79
CA LEU A 101 8.92 -8.92 3.47
C LEU A 101 10.36 -8.42 3.57
N ARG A 102 11.17 -8.79 2.59
CA ARG A 102 12.47 -8.14 2.34
C ARG A 102 12.31 -7.18 1.17
N LEU A 103 12.60 -5.91 1.41
CA LEU A 103 12.48 -4.87 0.40
C LEU A 103 13.63 -4.94 -0.60
N ILE A 104 13.37 -4.54 -1.85
CA ILE A 104 14.44 -4.40 -2.86
C ILE A 104 15.50 -3.35 -2.49
N THR A 105 15.17 -2.46 -1.55
CA THR A 105 16.09 -1.44 -1.02
C THR A 105 16.99 -1.99 0.10
N ASP A 106 16.83 -3.25 0.51
CA ASP A 106 17.76 -3.92 1.41
C ASP A 106 19.10 -4.21 0.69
N PRO A 107 20.26 -3.89 1.30
CA PRO A 107 21.57 -4.15 0.68
C PRO A 107 21.84 -5.62 0.35
N ASN A 108 21.16 -6.55 1.04
CA ASN A 108 21.26 -7.99 0.80
C ASN A 108 20.11 -8.53 -0.05
N SER A 109 19.33 -7.65 -0.69
CA SER A 109 18.29 -8.08 -1.62
C SER A 109 18.90 -8.52 -2.95
N ALA A 110 18.50 -9.69 -3.43
CA ALA A 110 18.79 -10.18 -4.77
C ALA A 110 17.46 -10.55 -5.44
N VAL A 111 17.14 -9.86 -6.54
CA VAL A 111 15.96 -10.15 -7.37
C VAL A 111 16.43 -10.30 -8.81
N ASN A 112 16.03 -11.39 -9.46
CA ASN A 112 16.31 -11.61 -10.88
C ASN A 112 15.36 -10.73 -11.71
N VAL A 113 15.92 -9.95 -12.63
CA VAL A 113 15.16 -9.08 -13.55
C VAL A 113 15.37 -9.61 -14.97
N VAL A 114 14.27 -9.76 -15.71
CA VAL A 114 14.30 -9.97 -17.16
C VAL A 114 13.98 -8.64 -17.82
N VAL A 115 14.88 -8.18 -18.69
CA VAL A 115 14.64 -7.02 -19.56
C VAL A 115 14.17 -7.58 -20.91
N LEU A 116 12.95 -7.22 -21.33
CA LEU A 116 12.39 -7.56 -22.63
C LEU A 116 12.83 -6.55 -23.70
#